data_AF-A0A812R1W8-F1
#
_entry.id   AF-A0A812R1W8-F1
#
_cell.length_a   1.000
_cell.length_b   1.000
_cell.length_c   1.000
_cell.angle_alpha   90.00
_cell.angle_beta   90.00
_cell.angle_gamma   90.00
#
_symmetry.space_group_name_H-M   'P 1'
#
loop_
_entity.id
_entity.type
_entity.pdbx_description
1 polymer ?
#
loop_
_entity_poly.entity_id
_entity_poly.type
_entity_poly.pdbx_seq_one_letter_code
_entity_poly.pdbx_strand_id
1 'polypeptide(L)'
;WMSRWLEILKRESDAGFHLEIPRFGFGDPTSYSIVEQLVVAMGLLGAVRHGAECFNFYFPQDLDEEFLVVWPSFGPEQPWQYLSEPELREFLLDCVQRGYSFP
;
A
#
# COMPACT_ATOMS: atom_id res chain seq x y z
N TRP A 1 -11.03 14.36 -7.85
CA TRP A 1 -9.64 14.79 -7.53
C TRP A 1 -8.65 14.23 -8.56
N MET A 2 -8.80 12.97 -9.01
CA MET A 2 -7.91 12.32 -10.00
C MET A 2 -7.70 13.13 -11.28
N SER A 3 -8.77 13.65 -11.90
CA SER A 3 -8.66 14.45 -13.14
C SER A 3 -7.77 15.68 -12.96
N ARG A 4 -7.85 16.34 -11.78
CA ARG A 4 -7.02 17.49 -11.46
C ARG A 4 -5.57 17.10 -11.22
N TRP A 5 -5.32 15.95 -10.60
CA TRP A 5 -3.98 15.43 -10.40
C TRP A 5 -3.31 15.08 -11.73
N LEU A 6 -4.03 14.44 -12.66
CA LEU A 6 -3.56 14.16 -14.02
C LEU A 6 -3.18 15.43 -14.80
N GLU A 7 -3.96 16.50 -14.67
CA GLU A 7 -3.62 17.80 -15.28
C GLU A 7 -2.29 18.35 -14.74
N ILE A 8 -2.05 18.22 -13.43
CA ILE A 8 -0.80 18.63 -12.79
C ILE A 8 0.36 17.78 -13.32
N LEU A 9 0.24 16.46 -13.29
CA LEU A 9 1.28 15.56 -13.80
C LEU A 9 1.63 15.84 -15.26
N LYS A 10 0.62 16.12 -16.10
CA LYS A 10 0.85 16.51 -17.50
C LYS A 10 1.64 17.81 -17.60
N ARG A 11 1.24 18.85 -16.85
CA ARG A 11 1.94 20.14 -16.84
C ARG A 11 3.39 20.01 -16.39
N GLU A 12 3.66 19.27 -15.32
CA GLU A 12 5.02 19.09 -14.80
C GLU A 12 5.87 18.25 -15.76
N SER A 13 5.27 17.23 -16.39
CA SER A 13 5.92 16.46 -17.46
C SER A 13 6.28 17.36 -18.66
N ASP A 14 5.38 18.25 -19.09
CA ASP A 14 5.65 19.21 -20.18
C ASP A 14 6.76 20.22 -19.80
N ALA A 15 6.94 20.48 -18.51
CA ALA A 15 8.03 21.29 -17.96
C ALA A 15 9.35 20.50 -17.77
N GLY A 16 9.37 19.21 -18.11
CA GLY A 16 10.55 18.35 -18.03
C GLY A 16 10.78 17.67 -16.69
N PHE A 17 9.81 17.72 -15.76
CA PHE A 17 9.87 16.97 -14.51
C PHE A 17 9.43 15.52 -14.74
N HIS A 18 10.37 14.59 -14.60
CA HIS A 18 10.12 13.16 -14.66
C HIS A 18 10.67 12.49 -13.40
N LEU A 19 9.77 11.87 -12.64
CA LEU A 19 10.14 11.18 -11.41
C LEU A 19 10.72 9.80 -11.74
N GLU A 20 11.89 9.48 -11.22
CA GLU A 20 12.40 8.11 -11.22
C GLU A 20 11.66 7.29 -10.16
N ILE A 21 10.78 6.41 -10.63
CA ILE A 21 10.02 5.53 -9.75
C ILE A 21 10.88 4.29 -9.45
N PRO A 22 11.11 3.95 -8.15
CA PRO A 22 11.84 2.74 -7.81
C PRO A 22 11.12 1.49 -8.33
N ARG A 23 11.86 0.39 -8.52
CA ARG A 23 11.34 -0.87 -9.10
C ARG A 23 10.02 -1.35 -8.51
N PHE A 24 9.85 -1.23 -7.19
CA PHE A 24 8.65 -1.66 -6.46
C PHE A 24 7.85 -0.47 -5.92
N GLY A 25 8.01 0.73 -6.47
CA GLY A 25 7.39 1.95 -5.96
C GLY A 25 8.13 2.54 -4.75
N PHE A 26 7.53 3.58 -4.14
CA PHE A 26 8.10 4.23 -2.96
C PHE A 26 7.81 3.43 -1.69
N GLY A 27 8.60 3.66 -0.66
CA GLY A 27 8.43 3.04 0.65
C GLY A 27 9.58 3.38 1.58
N ASP A 28 9.35 3.31 2.90
CA ASP A 28 10.42 3.27 3.87
C ASP A 28 11.21 1.93 3.74
N PRO A 29 12.43 1.83 4.28
CA PRO A 29 13.26 0.63 4.12
C PRO A 29 12.58 -0.69 4.55
N THR A 30 11.72 -0.64 5.58
CA THR A 30 11.02 -1.83 6.08
C THR A 30 9.91 -2.24 5.12
N SER A 31 9.01 -1.30 4.76
CA SER A 31 7.92 -1.58 3.84
C SER A 31 8.43 -2.03 2.46
N TYR A 32 9.50 -1.42 1.97
CA TYR A 32 10.12 -1.79 0.68
C TYR A 32 10.66 -3.24 0.71
N SER A 33 11.36 -3.62 1.79
CA SER A 33 11.91 -4.97 1.96
C SER A 33 10.81 -6.04 2.02
N ILE A 34 9.69 -5.75 2.69
CA ILE A 34 8.53 -6.66 2.74
C ILE A 34 7.96 -6.86 1.33
N VAL A 35 7.73 -5.77 0.59
CA VAL A 35 7.18 -5.85 -0.77
C VAL A 35 8.12 -6.62 -1.70
N GLU A 36 9.42 -6.34 -1.67
CA GLU A 36 10.41 -7.05 -2.48
C GLU A 36 10.34 -8.57 -2.25
N GLN A 37 10.30 -9.00 -0.99
CA GLN A 37 10.19 -10.41 -0.63
C GLN A 37 8.87 -11.03 -1.12
N LEU A 38 7.76 -10.31 -1.00
CA LEU A 38 6.46 -10.77 -1.48
C LEU A 38 6.42 -10.91 -3.01
N VAL A 39 6.98 -9.94 -3.75
CA VAL A 39 7.06 -10.00 -5.22
C VAL A 39 7.88 -11.22 -5.66
N VAL A 40 9.00 -11.49 -4.99
CA VAL A 40 9.82 -12.68 -5.28
C VAL A 40 9.07 -13.97 -4.96
N ALA A 41 8.47 -14.07 -3.77
CA ALA A 41 7.73 -15.26 -3.34
C ALA A 41 6.52 -15.55 -4.24
N MET A 42 5.86 -14.51 -4.74
CA MET A 42 4.68 -14.60 -5.60
C MET A 42 5.00 -14.54 -7.09
N GLY A 43 6.27 -14.58 -7.49
CA GLY A 43 6.69 -14.34 -8.87
C GLY A 43 6.07 -15.27 -9.92
N LEU A 44 5.78 -16.53 -9.55
CA LEU A 44 5.10 -17.47 -10.44
C LEU A 44 3.62 -17.12 -10.69
N LEU A 45 2.96 -16.51 -9.70
CA LEU A 45 1.53 -16.16 -9.76
C LEU A 45 1.32 -14.71 -10.23
N GLY A 46 2.30 -13.83 -10.00
CA GLY A 46 2.18 -12.40 -10.26
C GLY A 46 1.16 -11.70 -9.36
N ALA A 47 0.87 -12.26 -8.18
CA ALA A 47 -0.15 -11.75 -7.26
C ALA A 47 0.25 -10.40 -6.63
N VAL A 48 1.55 -10.17 -6.42
CA VAL A 48 2.10 -8.89 -5.93
C VAL A 48 3.11 -8.37 -6.96
N ARG A 49 2.96 -7.12 -7.39
CA ARG A 49 3.76 -6.54 -8.49
C ARG A 49 4.31 -5.13 -8.21
N HIS A 50 3.83 -4.45 -7.18
CA HIS A 50 4.27 -3.12 -6.78
C HIS A 50 4.07 -2.92 -5.27
N GLY A 51 4.54 -1.77 -4.77
CA GLY A 51 4.48 -1.36 -3.38
C GLY A 51 3.09 -0.99 -2.88
N ALA A 52 3.03 -0.70 -1.59
CA ALA A 52 1.81 -0.39 -0.87
C ALA A 52 1.21 0.96 -1.30
N GLU A 53 -0.13 1.02 -1.32
CA GLU A 53 -0.87 2.20 -1.79
C GLU A 53 -0.63 3.44 -0.92
N CYS A 54 -0.31 3.28 0.37
CA CYS A 54 0.07 4.40 1.25
C CYS A 54 1.35 5.15 0.80
N PHE A 55 2.10 4.59 -0.15
CA PHE A 55 3.25 5.24 -0.78
C PHE A 55 3.04 5.58 -2.27
N ASN A 56 1.83 5.40 -2.80
CA ASN A 56 1.52 5.68 -4.20
C ASN A 56 1.25 7.18 -4.44
N PHE A 57 2.27 8.01 -4.22
CA PHE A 57 2.15 9.46 -4.38
C PHE A 57 2.06 9.91 -5.84
N TYR A 58 2.55 9.08 -6.77
CA TYR A 58 2.56 9.43 -8.19
C TYR A 58 1.18 9.27 -8.82
N PHE A 59 0.48 8.18 -8.51
CA PHE A 59 -0.86 7.93 -9.03
C PHE A 59 -1.74 7.30 -7.95
N PRO A 60 -2.08 8.04 -6.88
CA PRO A 60 -2.89 7.50 -5.80
C PRO A 60 -4.22 6.97 -6.35
N GLN A 61 -4.80 6.02 -5.66
CA GLN A 61 -6.06 5.38 -5.99
C GLN A 61 -7.07 5.65 -4.88
N ASP A 62 -8.36 5.60 -5.24
CA ASP A 62 -9.41 5.65 -4.22
C ASP A 62 -9.33 4.39 -3.35
N LEU A 63 -9.66 4.55 -2.06
CA LEU A 63 -9.69 3.42 -1.12
C LEU A 63 -10.83 2.45 -1.46
N ASP A 64 -10.54 1.17 -1.33
CA ASP A 64 -11.55 0.10 -1.41
C ASP A 64 -12.53 0.17 -0.21
N GLU A 65 -13.71 -0.42 -0.37
CA GLU A 65 -14.73 -0.50 0.70
C GLU A 65 -14.34 -1.52 1.77
N GLU A 66 -13.60 -2.57 1.38
CA GLU A 66 -13.18 -3.68 2.24
C GLU A 66 -11.70 -4.01 2.04
N PHE A 67 -11.03 -4.39 3.13
CA PHE A 67 -9.61 -4.71 3.20
C PHE A 67 -9.40 -6.09 3.79
N LEU A 68 -8.63 -6.94 3.12
CA LEU A 68 -8.18 -8.20 3.69
C LEU A 68 -7.01 -7.94 4.66
N VAL A 69 -7.23 -8.11 5.96
CA VAL A 69 -6.19 -8.01 6.97
C VAL A 69 -5.74 -9.40 7.39
N VAL A 70 -4.44 -9.68 7.24
CA VAL A 70 -3.82 -10.92 7.69
C VAL A 70 -3.15 -10.67 9.04
N TRP A 71 -3.63 -11.32 10.09
CA TRP A 71 -3.13 -11.16 11.45
C TRP A 71 -3.19 -12.47 12.24
N PRO A 72 -2.08 -12.93 12.85
CA PRO A 72 -2.04 -14.20 13.56
C PRO A 72 -3.02 -14.31 14.73
N SER A 73 -3.36 -13.19 15.38
CA SER A 73 -4.28 -13.20 16.54
C SER A 73 -5.75 -13.38 16.15
N PHE A 74 -6.11 -13.39 14.87
CA PHE A 74 -7.48 -13.74 14.45
C PHE A 74 -7.79 -15.22 14.62
N GLY A 75 -6.76 -16.08 14.63
CA GLY A 75 -6.88 -17.49 14.96
C GLY A 75 -5.96 -18.37 14.13
N PRO A 76 -5.69 -19.61 14.58
CA PRO A 76 -4.77 -20.52 13.91
C PRO A 76 -5.32 -21.06 12.58
N GLU A 77 -6.64 -21.22 12.46
CA GLU A 77 -7.30 -21.76 11.26
C GLU A 77 -7.62 -20.68 10.23
N GLN A 78 -7.86 -19.46 10.71
CA GLN A 78 -8.21 -18.31 9.89
C GLN A 78 -7.48 -17.06 10.39
N PRO A 79 -6.18 -16.90 10.06
CA PRO A 79 -5.37 -15.76 10.47
C PRO A 79 -5.64 -14.52 9.60
N TRP A 80 -6.86 -14.36 9.11
CA TRP A 80 -7.24 -13.26 8.23
C TRP A 80 -8.73 -12.93 8.34
N GLN A 81 -9.10 -11.68 8.11
CA GLN A 81 -10.48 -11.23 8.03
C GLN A 81 -10.62 -10.06 7.05
N TYR A 82 -11.81 -9.87 6.49
CA TYR A 82 -12.15 -8.64 5.80
C TYR A 82 -12.62 -7.60 6.81
N LEU A 83 -12.11 -6.38 6.67
CA LEU A 83 -12.52 -5.22 7.46
C LEU A 83 -12.98 -4.12 6.53
N SER A 84 -14.07 -3.45 6.88
CA SER A 84 -14.44 -2.17 6.29
C SER A 84 -13.42 -1.07 6.65
N GLU A 85 -13.43 0.06 5.96
CA GLU A 85 -12.54 1.19 6.29
C GLU A 85 -12.63 1.63 7.78
N PRO A 86 -13.82 1.79 8.39
CA PRO A 86 -13.91 2.13 9.82
C PRO A 86 -13.30 1.08 10.74
N GLU A 87 -13.54 -0.22 10.46
CA GLU A 87 -13.00 -1.32 11.26
C GLU A 87 -11.48 -1.44 11.10
N LEU A 88 -10.96 -1.21 9.89
CA LEU A 88 -9.53 -1.14 9.64
C LEU A 88 -8.89 -0.02 10.46
N ARG A 89 -9.52 1.16 10.49
CA ARG A 89 -9.01 2.29 11.27
C ARG A 89 -8.95 1.96 12.76
N GLU A 90 -9.98 1.33 13.32
CA GLU A 90 -9.99 0.88 14.72
C GLU A 90 -8.87 -0.15 14.99
N PHE A 91 -8.71 -1.13 14.09
CA PHE A 91 -7.64 -2.11 14.16
C PHE A 91 -6.24 -1.47 14.14
N LEU A 92 -6.02 -0.49 13.26
CA LEU A 92 -4.76 0.23 13.14
C LEU A 92 -4.47 1.06 14.40
N LEU A 93 -5.47 1.69 15.01
CA LEU A 93 -5.31 2.41 16.27
C LEU A 93 -4.92 1.49 17.43
N ASP A 94 -5.53 0.30 17.52
CA ASP A 94 -5.13 -0.72 18.49
C ASP A 94 -3.71 -1.24 18.22
N CYS A 95 -3.31 -1.39 16.95
CA CYS A 95 -1.93 -1.70 16.59
C CYS A 95 -0.95 -0.60 17.07
N VAL A 96 -1.30 0.67 16.93
CA VAL A 96 -0.49 1.79 17.47
C VAL A 96 -0.35 1.68 18.99
N GLN A 97 -1.43 1.35 19.71
CA GLN A 97 -1.37 1.14 21.16
C GLN A 97 -0.45 -0.02 21.56
N ARG A 98 -0.30 -1.02 20.68
CA ARG A 98 0.62 -2.16 20.85
C ARG A 98 2.06 -1.85 20.41
N GLY A 99 2.34 -0.63 19.94
CA GLY A 99 3.67 -0.18 19.54
C GLY A 99 4.03 -0.43 18.07
N TYR A 100 3.05 -0.77 17.23
CA TYR A 100 3.26 -0.80 15.78
C TYR A 100 3.25 0.61 15.19
N SER A 101 3.95 0.77 14.07
CA SER A 101 3.99 2.01 13.29
C SER A 101 3.75 1.70 11.83
N PHE A 102 3.04 2.60 11.17
CA PHE A 102 2.80 2.61 9.74
C PHE A 102 2.85 4.07 9.26
N PRO A 103 3.15 4.29 7.96
CA PRO A 103 3.19 5.63 7.37
C PRO A 103 1.87 6.39 7.46
#